data_AF-A0AAJ0GJJ6-F1
#
_entry.id   AF-A0AAJ0GJJ6-F1
#
_cell.length_a   1.000
_cell.length_b   1.000
_cell.length_c   1.000
_cell.angle_alpha   90.00
_cell.angle_beta   90.00
_cell.angle_gamma   90.00
#
_symmetry.space_group_name_H-M   'P 1'
#
loop_
_entity.id
_entity.type
_entity.pdbx_description
1 polymer ?
#
loop_
_entity_poly.entity_id
_entity_poly.type
_entity_poly.pdbx_seq_one_letter_code
_entity_poly.pdbx_strand_id
1 'polypeptide(L)'
;MSNKWNDLIQAADESVLNELPLLRPGSQVEENTSSGGVAESALPLRLWKSTVPVEDSSILFVGKLMLGNHFRAAEVQALYACAVLDDVVSLLSSSVMEVGIAEKLAWCRRRYLKKVLRGNWYYFDTLP
;
A
#
# COMPACT_ATOMS: atom_id res chain seq x y z
N MET A 1 -8.04 -16.74 4.35
CA MET A 1 -7.42 -15.44 4.73
C MET A 1 -8.51 -14.61 5.39
N SER A 2 -8.20 -13.90 6.48
CA SER A 2 -9.19 -13.20 7.32
C SER A 2 -10.10 -12.27 6.50
N ASN A 3 -11.41 -12.52 6.52
CA ASN A 3 -12.45 -11.78 5.78
C ASN A 3 -12.33 -10.26 5.95
N LYS A 4 -11.92 -9.80 7.14
CA LYS A 4 -11.72 -8.39 7.48
C LYS A 4 -10.91 -7.59 6.46
N TRP A 5 -9.80 -8.15 5.96
CA TRP A 5 -8.95 -7.42 5.02
C TRP A 5 -9.58 -7.31 3.64
N ASN A 6 -10.38 -8.29 3.23
CA ASN A 6 -11.12 -8.21 1.98
C ASN A 6 -12.19 -7.13 2.06
N ASP A 7 -12.92 -7.07 3.17
CA ASP A 7 -13.95 -6.06 3.42
C ASP A 7 -13.36 -4.63 3.43
N LEU A 8 -12.24 -4.43 4.13
CA LEU A 8 -11.55 -3.14 4.18
C LEU A 8 -11.04 -2.70 2.80
N ILE A 9 -10.44 -3.62 2.04
CA ILE A 9 -9.94 -3.31 0.70
C ILE A 9 -11.08 -3.02 -0.25
N GLN A 10 -12.20 -3.75 -0.16
CA GLN A 10 -13.38 -3.49 -0.99
C GLN A 10 -13.97 -2.12 -0.69
N ALA A 11 -14.16 -1.76 0.59
CA ALA A 11 -14.66 -0.45 0.97
C ALA A 11 -13.74 0.69 0.50
N ALA A 12 -12.43 0.49 0.62
CA ALA A 12 -11.43 1.43 0.13
C ALA A 12 -11.45 1.55 -1.40
N ASP A 13 -11.64 0.45 -2.10
CA ASP A 13 -11.74 0.42 -3.56
C ASP A 13 -12.96 1.17 -4.08
N GLU A 14 -14.13 0.98 -3.44
CA GLU A 14 -15.33 1.75 -3.73
C GLU A 14 -15.12 3.26 -3.51
N SER A 15 -14.43 3.63 -2.42
CA SER A 15 -14.06 5.03 -2.14
C SER A 15 -13.18 5.62 -3.25
N VAL A 16 -12.11 4.93 -3.65
CA VAL A 16 -11.19 5.35 -4.73
C VAL A 16 -11.94 5.51 -6.06
N LEU A 17 -12.86 4.60 -6.38
CA LEU A 17 -13.64 4.65 -7.63
C LEU A 17 -14.75 5.73 -7.63
N ASN A 18 -15.20 6.15 -6.46
CA ASN A 18 -16.11 7.28 -6.31
C ASN A 18 -15.38 8.61 -6.51
N GLU A 19 -14.16 8.73 -5.98
CA GLU A 19 -13.33 9.92 -6.17
C GLU A 19 -12.79 10.01 -7.60
N LEU A 20 -12.35 8.88 -8.17
CA LEU A 20 -11.72 8.82 -9.49
C LEU A 20 -12.42 7.80 -10.40
N PRO A 21 -13.57 8.16 -11.00
CA PRO A 21 -14.32 7.27 -11.89
C PRO A 21 -13.53 6.78 -13.11
N LEU A 22 -12.48 7.52 -13.52
CA LEU A 22 -11.59 7.15 -14.63
C LEU A 22 -10.76 5.88 -14.35
N LEU A 23 -10.59 5.50 -13.08
CA LEU A 23 -9.91 4.27 -12.68
C LEU A 23 -10.82 3.04 -12.74
N ARG A 24 -12.10 3.21 -13.10
CA ARG A 24 -13.00 2.08 -13.36
C ARG A 24 -12.46 1.29 -14.55
N PRO A 25 -12.37 -0.04 -14.46
CA PRO A 25 -11.92 -0.85 -15.56
C PRO A 25 -12.91 -0.65 -16.71
N GLY A 26 -12.42 -0.18 -17.86
CA GLY A 26 -13.18 -0.18 -19.09
C GLY A 26 -13.42 -1.62 -19.57
N SER A 27 -14.44 -1.82 -20.41
CA SER A 27 -14.82 -3.13 -20.97
C SER A 27 -13.73 -3.85 -21.79
N GLN A 28 -12.56 -3.23 -21.99
CA GLN A 28 -11.45 -3.76 -22.79
C GLN A 28 -10.18 -4.07 -22.00
N VAL A 29 -10.14 -3.76 -20.70
CA VAL A 29 -9.06 -4.27 -19.84
C VAL A 29 -9.58 -5.55 -19.23
N GLU A 30 -9.64 -6.60 -20.06
CA GLU A 30 -9.75 -7.96 -19.56
C GLU A 30 -8.79 -8.13 -18.40
N GLU A 31 -9.31 -8.76 -17.35
CA GLU A 31 -8.56 -9.21 -16.21
C GLU A 31 -7.23 -9.80 -16.69
N ASN A 32 -6.14 -9.04 -16.54
CA ASN A 32 -4.79 -9.58 -16.69
C ASN A 32 -4.45 -10.41 -15.44
N THR A 33 -5.37 -11.28 -15.03
CA THR A 33 -5.16 -12.39 -14.10
C THR A 33 -4.42 -13.56 -14.78
N SER A 34 -4.15 -13.48 -16.09
CA SER A 34 -3.51 -14.54 -16.87
C SER A 34 -2.29 -14.05 -17.68
N SER A 35 -1.21 -13.70 -16.97
CA SER A 35 0.14 -13.90 -17.54
C SER A 35 0.98 -14.66 -16.51
N GLY A 36 1.13 -15.96 -16.76
CA GLY A 36 1.66 -16.95 -15.83
C GLY A 36 3.06 -16.68 -15.31
N GLY A 37 3.30 -17.19 -14.10
CA GLY A 37 4.65 -17.50 -13.60
C GLY A 37 5.16 -16.67 -12.43
N VAL A 38 4.52 -15.56 -12.04
CA VAL A 38 5.00 -14.77 -10.87
C VAL A 38 3.91 -14.63 -9.81
N ALA A 39 3.72 -15.75 -9.11
CA ALA A 39 3.24 -15.89 -7.75
C ALA A 39 2.01 -15.07 -7.30
N GLU A 40 0.84 -15.72 -7.36
CA GLU A 40 -0.33 -15.54 -6.46
C GLU A 40 0.00 -15.64 -4.95
N SER A 41 1.29 -15.68 -4.56
CA SER A 41 1.79 -15.95 -3.21
C SER A 41 2.45 -14.73 -2.54
N ALA A 42 2.57 -13.58 -3.20
CA ALA A 42 3.07 -12.38 -2.54
C ALA A 42 1.94 -11.70 -1.73
N LEU A 43 1.84 -12.02 -0.44
CA LEU A 43 0.94 -11.30 0.47
C LEU A 43 1.24 -9.78 0.43
N PRO A 44 0.20 -8.93 0.41
CA PRO A 44 0.38 -7.48 0.40
C PRO A 44 1.11 -7.02 1.66
N LEU A 45 1.97 -6.00 1.52
CA LEU A 45 2.68 -5.40 2.64
C LEU A 45 1.73 -4.54 3.48
N ARG A 46 1.15 -5.15 4.51
CA ARG A 46 0.26 -4.53 5.50
C ARG A 46 1.06 -3.73 6.53
N LEU A 47 1.76 -2.73 6.02
CA LEU A 47 2.59 -1.81 6.79
C LEU A 47 1.98 -0.41 6.71
N TRP A 48 1.69 0.18 7.87
CA TRP A 48 1.31 1.57 8.00
C TRP A 48 2.43 2.47 7.47
N LYS A 49 2.07 3.40 6.59
CA LYS A 49 3.01 4.23 5.81
C LYS A 49 4.15 3.43 5.14
N SER A 50 3.88 2.16 4.82
CA SER A 50 4.86 1.23 4.25
C SER A 50 6.11 0.98 5.12
N THR A 51 5.99 1.19 6.44
CA THR A 51 7.11 1.07 7.39
C THR A 51 6.74 0.29 8.66
N VAL A 52 5.59 0.57 9.27
CA VAL A 52 5.26 0.09 10.63
C VAL A 52 4.22 -1.05 10.57
N PRO A 53 4.48 -2.23 11.14
CA PRO A 53 3.45 -3.26 11.34
C PRO A 53 2.33 -2.77 12.25
N VAL A 54 1.10 -3.20 12.01
CA VAL A 54 -0.06 -2.72 12.80
C VAL A 54 -0.02 -3.26 14.23
N GLU A 55 0.45 -4.50 14.39
CA GLU A 55 0.41 -5.25 15.63
C GLU A 55 1.66 -5.05 16.51
N ASP A 56 2.77 -4.60 15.93
CA ASP A 56 4.06 -4.48 16.61
C ASP A 56 4.86 -3.29 16.04
N SER A 57 4.98 -2.23 16.84
CA SER A 57 5.75 -1.03 16.50
C SER A 57 7.21 -1.08 16.96
N SER A 58 7.67 -2.17 17.58
CA SER A 58 9.07 -2.32 18.01
C SER A 58 10.01 -2.67 16.85
N ILE A 59 9.46 -3.15 15.73
CA ILE A 59 10.21 -3.51 14.52
C ILE A 59 9.65 -2.73 13.33
N LEU A 60 10.52 -2.01 12.63
CA LEU A 60 10.15 -1.21 11.47
C LEU A 60 10.89 -1.65 10.22
N PHE A 61 10.22 -1.55 9.07
CA PHE A 61 10.74 -1.96 7.77
C PHE A 61 11.03 -0.74 6.88
N VAL A 62 12.26 -0.60 6.43
CA VAL A 62 12.69 0.50 5.54
C VAL A 62 13.05 -0.05 4.15
N GLY A 63 12.85 0.76 3.11
CA GLY A 63 13.25 0.43 1.74
C GLY A 63 12.32 -0.55 1.03
N LYS A 64 11.13 -0.81 1.59
CA LYS A 64 10.10 -1.65 0.94
C LYS A 64 9.21 -0.85 -0.02
N LEU A 65 9.25 0.47 0.03
CA LEU A 65 8.46 1.35 -0.84
C LEU A 65 9.19 1.60 -2.16
N MET A 66 8.48 1.43 -3.29
CA MET A 66 9.02 1.62 -4.64
C MET A 66 8.59 2.98 -5.18
N LEU A 67 9.54 3.92 -5.24
CA LEU A 67 9.35 5.31 -5.67
C LEU A 67 10.39 5.68 -6.72
N GLY A 68 10.19 6.74 -7.51
CA GLY A 68 11.17 7.18 -8.51
C GLY A 68 12.57 7.37 -7.91
N ASN A 69 12.66 8.12 -6.81
CA ASN A 69 13.88 8.33 -6.04
C ASN A 69 13.92 7.44 -4.78
N HIS A 70 14.37 6.19 -4.95
CA HIS A 70 14.41 5.19 -3.88
C HIS A 70 15.32 5.60 -2.70
N PHE A 71 16.45 6.27 -2.95
CA PHE A 71 17.37 6.68 -1.87
C PHE A 71 16.72 7.72 -0.96
N ARG A 72 16.11 8.75 -1.55
CA ARG A 72 15.43 9.79 -0.77
C ARG A 72 14.21 9.24 -0.03
N ALA A 73 13.49 8.30 -0.65
CA ALA A 73 12.40 7.60 0.00
C ALA A 73 12.87 6.81 1.23
N ALA A 74 13.95 6.04 1.11
CA ALA A 74 14.51 5.26 2.20
C ALA A 74 15.01 6.16 3.35
N GLU A 75 15.61 7.31 3.03
CA GLU A 75 16.03 8.31 4.02
C GLU A 75 14.84 8.86 4.82
N VAL A 76 13.75 9.26 4.14
CA VAL A 76 12.53 9.74 4.80
C VAL A 76 11.90 8.63 5.66
N GLN A 77 11.87 7.39 5.15
CA GLN A 77 11.38 6.24 5.93
C GLN A 77 12.24 5.98 7.17
N ALA A 78 13.56 6.14 7.08
CA ALA A 78 14.47 5.97 8.21
C ALA A 78 14.25 7.05 9.29
N LEU A 79 14.10 8.32 8.89
CA LEU A 79 13.79 9.42 9.82
C LEU A 79 12.45 9.19 10.54
N TYR A 80 11.42 8.79 9.79
CA TYR A 80 10.12 8.43 10.38
C TYR A 80 10.24 7.22 11.32
N ALA A 81 11.02 6.21 10.94
CA ALA A 81 11.21 5.02 11.77
C ALA A 81 11.88 5.34 13.11
N CYS A 82 12.93 6.16 13.10
CA CYS A 82 13.57 6.63 14.34
C CYS A 82 12.57 7.40 15.21
N ALA A 83 11.79 8.31 14.63
CA ALA A 83 10.81 9.09 15.37
C ALA A 83 9.70 8.23 16.02
N VAL A 84 9.32 7.11 15.40
CA VAL A 84 8.38 6.14 15.98
C VAL A 84 9.04 5.35 17.11
N LEU A 85 10.29 4.90 16.94
CA LEU A 85 11.03 4.15 17.97
C LEU A 85 11.35 4.99 19.21
N ASP A 86 11.57 6.30 19.02
CA ASP A 86 11.85 7.25 20.10
C ASP A 86 10.56 7.81 20.75
N ASP A 87 9.39 7.27 20.40
CA ASP A 87 8.06 7.73 20.86
C ASP A 87 7.78 9.24 20.59
N VAL A 88 8.53 9.86 19.67
CA VAL A 88 8.31 11.25 19.24
C VAL A 88 7.03 11.37 18.40
N VAL A 89 6.73 10.32 17.61
CA VAL A 89 5.51 10.24 16.81
C VAL A 89 4.57 9.20 17.41
N SER A 90 3.42 9.68 17.91
CA SER A 90 2.34 8.81 18.36
C SER A 90 1.66 8.11 17.18
N LEU A 91 1.67 6.77 17.19
CA LEU A 91 0.92 5.98 16.22
C LEU A 91 -0.59 6.10 16.44
N LEU A 92 -1.35 6.02 15.35
CA LEU A 92 -2.82 6.03 15.38
C LEU A 92 -3.35 4.67 15.87
N SER A 93 -4.65 4.59 16.15
CA SER A 93 -5.28 3.31 16.48
C SER A 93 -5.11 2.30 15.33
N SER A 94 -5.06 1.02 15.69
CA SER A 94 -4.92 -0.08 14.71
C SER A 94 -5.96 -0.02 13.60
N SER A 95 -7.22 0.27 13.96
CA SER A 95 -8.32 0.42 12.99
C SER A 95 -8.04 1.50 11.93
N VAL A 96 -7.53 2.66 12.34
CA VAL A 96 -7.22 3.76 11.43
C VAL A 96 -6.03 3.40 10.53
N MET A 97 -5.01 2.75 11.10
CA MET A 97 -3.86 2.28 10.33
C MET A 97 -4.27 1.24 9.28
N GLU A 98 -5.12 0.28 9.64
CA GLU A 98 -5.64 -0.74 8.73
C GLU A 98 -6.44 -0.15 7.57
N VAL A 99 -7.30 0.85 7.84
CA VAL A 99 -8.06 1.57 6.80
C VAL A 99 -7.10 2.24 5.82
N GLY A 100 -6.13 3.02 6.30
CA GLY A 100 -5.19 3.68 5.38
C GLY A 100 -4.24 2.72 4.65
N ILE A 101 -3.95 1.54 5.23
CA ILE A 101 -3.29 0.45 4.49
C ILE A 101 -4.19 -0.02 3.36
N ALA A 102 -5.48 -0.27 3.62
CA ALA A 102 -6.43 -0.73 2.62
C ALA A 102 -6.61 0.27 1.47
N GLU A 103 -6.68 1.56 1.76
CA GLU A 103 -6.69 2.65 0.78
C GLU A 103 -5.45 2.62 -0.11
N LYS A 104 -4.26 2.51 0.49
CA LYS A 104 -3.01 2.33 -0.27
C LYS A 104 -3.09 1.12 -1.20
N LEU A 105 -3.60 -0.02 -0.71
CA LEU A 105 -3.68 -1.25 -1.50
C LEU A 105 -4.65 -1.09 -2.68
N ALA A 106 -5.82 -0.50 -2.44
CA ALA A 106 -6.81 -0.20 -3.46
C ALA A 106 -6.25 0.76 -4.52
N TRP A 107 -5.61 1.85 -4.09
CA TRP A 107 -4.93 2.79 -4.97
C TRP A 107 -3.88 2.12 -5.84
N CYS A 108 -2.97 1.36 -5.24
CA CYS A 108 -1.93 0.63 -5.97
C CYS A 108 -2.55 -0.31 -7.01
N ARG A 109 -3.64 -1.01 -6.66
CA ARG A 109 -4.35 -1.94 -7.56
C ARG A 109 -5.01 -1.27 -8.74
N ARG A 110 -5.53 -0.05 -8.55
CA ARG A 110 -6.21 0.68 -9.60
C ARG A 110 -5.26 1.44 -10.52
N ARG A 111 -4.22 2.06 -9.96
CA ARG A 111 -3.30 2.92 -10.71
C ARG A 111 -2.19 2.16 -11.42
N TYR A 112 -1.65 1.15 -10.77
CA TYR A 112 -0.57 0.33 -11.31
C TYR A 112 -1.19 -1.02 -11.65
N LEU A 113 -0.91 -1.62 -12.82
CA LEU A 113 -1.60 -2.85 -13.23
C LEU A 113 -0.85 -4.11 -12.76
N LYS A 114 0.32 -4.38 -13.34
CA LYS A 114 1.06 -5.65 -13.15
C LYS A 114 2.04 -5.66 -11.96
N LYS A 115 2.39 -4.50 -11.38
CA LYS A 115 3.41 -4.35 -10.32
C LYS A 115 2.84 -4.27 -8.89
N VAL A 116 1.60 -4.72 -8.73
CA VAL A 116 0.70 -4.30 -7.64
C VAL A 116 0.72 -5.19 -6.43
N LEU A 117 1.07 -6.47 -6.60
CA LEU A 117 0.67 -7.53 -5.67
C LEU A 117 1.08 -7.25 -4.21
N ARG A 118 2.15 -6.47 -4.00
CA ARG A 118 2.66 -6.10 -2.68
C ARG A 118 2.14 -4.77 -2.12
N GLY A 119 1.48 -3.93 -2.92
CA GLY A 119 0.88 -2.67 -2.45
C GLY A 119 1.91 -1.62 -2.05
N ASN A 120 3.06 -1.61 -2.71
CA ASN A 120 4.21 -0.77 -2.38
C ASN A 120 4.72 0.03 -3.59
N TRP A 121 3.97 0.08 -4.68
CA TRP A 121 4.40 0.71 -5.93
C TRP A 121 3.78 2.09 -6.09
N TYR A 122 4.63 3.12 -6.11
CA TYR A 122 4.25 4.55 -6.14
C TYR A 122 5.10 5.35 -7.14
N TYR A 123 5.70 4.68 -8.11
CA TYR A 123 6.78 5.25 -8.93
C TYR A 123 6.43 6.57 -9.64
N PHE A 124 5.16 6.75 -10.02
CA PHE A 124 4.65 7.95 -10.71
C PHE A 124 3.83 8.88 -9.80
N ASP A 125 3.83 8.67 -8.49
CA ASP A 125 3.05 9.49 -7.55
C ASP A 125 3.85 10.67 -6.98
N THR A 126 5.15 10.70 -7.26
CA THR A 126 6.09 11.75 -6.82
C THR A 126 6.60 12.59 -7.98
N LEU A 127 6.12 12.34 -9.20
CA LEU A 127 6.41 13.18 -10.35
C LEU A 127 5.41 14.35 -10.37
N PRO A 128 5.88 15.60 -10.50
CA PRO A 128 5.03 16.78 -10.63
C PRO A 128 4.21 16.77 -11.93
#